data_AF-A0A9W7XLR2-F1
#
_entry.id   AF-A0A9W7XLR2-F1
#
_cell.length_a   1.000
_cell.length_b   1.000
_cell.length_c   1.000
_cell.angle_alpha   90.00
_cell.angle_beta   90.00
_cell.angle_gamma   90.00
#
_symmetry.space_group_name_H-M   'P 1'
#
loop_
_entity.id
_entity.type
_entity.pdbx_description
1 polymer ?
#
loop_
_entity_poly.entity_id
_entity_poly.type
_entity_poly.pdbx_seq_one_letter_code
_entity_poly.pdbx_strand_id
1 'polypeptide(L)'
;MDASTCHFGDSISAEISFMDKVESDKQDDERRKELEAAIDALKQELARHIRGRDDLLERSGLSVEQARQETDKHIDRLHRYNDIKDVGQVLFGKLAELHGKTVKEMYEKYGVDTSD
;
A
#
# COMPACT_ATOMS: atom_id res chain seq x y z
N MET A 1 54.66 -24.75 39.40
CA MET A 1 53.49 -24.65 38.52
C MET A 1 52.40 -24.05 39.40
N ASP A 2 52.29 -22.73 39.36
CA ASP A 2 51.62 -21.95 40.39
C ASP A 2 50.10 -21.99 40.24
N ALA A 3 49.42 -22.51 41.26
CA ALA A 3 47.96 -22.49 41.40
C ALA A 3 47.38 -21.07 41.62
N SER A 4 48.23 -20.05 41.73
CA SER A 4 47.82 -18.66 41.93
C SER A 4 47.49 -17.92 40.62
N THR A 5 47.93 -18.43 39.46
CA THR A 5 47.66 -17.79 38.17
C THR A 5 46.28 -18.16 37.59
N CYS A 6 45.69 -19.31 37.98
CA CYS A 6 44.37 -19.72 37.49
C CYS A 6 43.21 -18.96 38.17
N HIS A 7 43.29 -18.70 39.48
CA HIS A 7 42.22 -18.00 40.20
C HIS A 7 42.03 -16.53 39.79
N PHE A 8 43.07 -15.86 39.31
CA PHE A 8 42.97 -14.47 38.83
C PHE A 8 42.29 -14.39 37.46
N GLY A 9 42.57 -15.35 36.57
CA GLY A 9 41.94 -15.45 35.24
C GLY A 9 40.45 -15.78 35.32
N ASP A 10 40.05 -16.67 36.24
CA ASP A 10 38.65 -17.04 36.45
C ASP A 10 37.82 -15.85 36.99
N SER A 11 38.41 -15.04 37.86
CA SER A 11 37.74 -13.87 38.45
C SER A 11 37.53 -12.74 37.44
N ILE A 12 38.52 -12.48 36.58
CA ILE A 12 38.41 -11.48 35.50
C ILE A 12 37.42 -11.95 34.43
N SER A 13 37.44 -13.25 34.08
CA SER A 13 36.50 -13.80 33.09
C SER A 13 35.04 -13.69 33.55
N ALA A 14 34.78 -13.85 34.85
CA ALA A 14 33.45 -13.67 35.41
C ALA A 14 33.00 -12.20 35.39
N GLU A 15 33.91 -11.25 35.65
CA GLU A 15 33.62 -9.81 35.57
C GLU A 15 33.34 -9.35 34.13
N ILE A 16 34.11 -9.81 33.15
CA ILE A 16 33.88 -9.50 31.73
C ILE A 16 32.52 -10.06 31.29
N SER A 17 32.20 -11.32 31.65
CA SER A 17 30.90 -11.92 31.33
C SER A 17 29.73 -11.18 31.99
N PHE A 18 29.91 -10.64 33.20
CA PHE A 18 28.91 -9.82 33.87
C PHE A 18 28.72 -8.48 33.17
N MET A 19 29.81 -7.82 32.76
CA MET A 19 29.78 -6.57 32.01
C MET A 19 29.10 -6.73 30.64
N ASP A 20 29.42 -7.78 29.88
CA ASP A 20 28.78 -8.08 28.59
C ASP A 20 27.27 -8.30 28.75
N LYS A 21 26.85 -8.98 29.82
CA LYS A 21 25.43 -9.22 30.10
C LYS A 21 24.70 -7.92 30.47
N VAL A 22 25.31 -7.08 31.30
CA VAL A 22 24.78 -5.76 31.65
C VAL A 22 24.68 -4.85 30.42
N GLU A 23 25.61 -4.94 29.48
CA GLU A 23 25.57 -4.17 28.24
C GLU A 23 24.49 -4.70 27.27
N SER A 24 24.33 -6.01 27.17
CA SER A 24 23.24 -6.65 26.41
C SER A 24 21.86 -6.27 26.95
N ASP A 25 21.66 -6.34 28.28
CA ASP A 25 20.38 -6.00 28.91
C ASP A 25 20.02 -4.51 28.69
N LYS A 26 21.01 -3.62 28.67
CA LYS A 26 20.81 -2.20 28.33
C LYS A 26 20.41 -2.01 26.87
N GLN A 27 21.05 -2.73 25.94
CA GLN A 27 20.70 -2.67 24.53
C GLN A 27 19.27 -3.18 24.27
N ASP A 28 18.85 -4.22 24.99
CA ASP A 28 17.48 -4.74 24.88
C ASP A 28 16.44 -3.76 25.46
N ASP A 29 16.76 -3.10 26.57
CA ASP A 29 15.92 -2.02 27.14
C ASP A 29 15.80 -0.82 26.20
N GLU A 30 16.88 -0.43 25.50
CA GLU A 30 16.86 0.64 24.50
C GLU A 30 16.02 0.26 23.28
N ARG A 31 16.22 -0.93 22.71
CA ARG A 31 15.41 -1.45 21.60
C ARG A 31 13.94 -1.54 21.97
N ARG A 32 13.63 -1.97 23.20
CA ARG A 32 12.25 -2.04 23.67
C ARG A 32 11.61 -0.65 23.74
N LYS A 33 12.32 0.36 24.24
CA LYS A 33 11.84 1.75 24.25
C LYS A 33 11.63 2.30 22.83
N GLU A 34 12.53 2.02 21.91
CA GLU A 34 12.40 2.40 20.51
C GLU A 34 11.16 1.75 19.87
N LEU A 35 10.94 0.45 20.12
CA LEU A 35 9.76 -0.27 19.65
C LEU A 35 8.47 0.28 20.25
N GLU A 36 8.46 0.58 21.55
CA GLU A 36 7.31 1.19 22.22
C GLU A 36 6.98 2.56 21.61
N ALA A 37 7.98 3.40 21.37
CA ALA A 37 7.82 4.68 20.68
C ALA A 37 7.29 4.52 19.24
N ALA A 38 7.79 3.53 18.49
CA ALA A 38 7.34 3.25 17.14
C ALA A 38 5.87 2.75 17.12
N ILE A 39 5.49 1.88 18.05
CA ILE A 39 4.12 1.41 18.21
C ILE A 39 3.18 2.59 18.50
N ASP A 40 3.59 3.51 19.37
CA ASP A 40 2.77 4.68 19.70
C ASP A 40 2.64 5.64 18.53
N ALA A 41 3.71 5.84 17.75
CA ALA A 41 3.64 6.61 16.51
C ALA A 41 2.66 5.99 15.50
N LEU A 42 2.74 4.67 15.28
CA LEU A 42 1.83 3.93 14.38
C LEU A 42 0.37 3.99 14.86
N LYS A 43 0.14 3.89 16.18
CA LYS A 43 -1.21 4.04 16.75
C LYS A 43 -1.78 5.43 16.48
N GLN A 44 -0.97 6.48 16.62
CA GLN A 44 -1.40 7.84 16.33
C GLN A 44 -1.74 8.03 14.85
N GLU A 45 -0.94 7.46 13.95
CA GLU A 45 -1.20 7.50 12.51
C GLU A 45 -2.50 6.76 12.14
N LEU A 46 -2.69 5.55 12.68
CA LEU A 46 -3.93 4.79 12.50
C LEU A 46 -5.15 5.59 12.99
N ALA A 47 -5.06 6.24 14.15
CA ALA A 47 -6.14 7.08 14.68
C ALA A 47 -6.41 8.33 13.81
N ARG A 48 -5.41 8.85 13.10
CA ARG A 48 -5.63 9.92 12.11
C ARG A 48 -6.36 9.39 10.87
N HIS A 49 -5.96 8.23 10.35
CA HIS A 49 -6.61 7.63 9.19
C HIS A 49 -8.06 7.24 9.46
N ILE A 50 -8.35 6.65 10.62
CA ILE A 50 -9.70 6.29 11.02
C ILE A 50 -10.59 7.53 11.07
N ARG A 51 -10.13 8.61 11.74
CA ARG A 51 -10.88 9.88 11.79
C ARG A 51 -11.13 10.46 10.40
N GLY A 52 -10.10 10.53 9.56
CA GLY A 52 -10.26 11.05 8.20
C GLY A 52 -11.23 10.23 7.35
N ARG A 53 -11.22 8.90 7.48
CA ARG A 53 -12.18 8.02 6.84
C ARG A 53 -13.59 8.28 7.35
N ASP A 54 -13.78 8.33 8.66
CA ASP A 54 -15.10 8.49 9.27
C ASP A 54 -15.73 9.84 8.91
N ASP A 55 -14.94 10.92 8.91
CA ASP A 55 -15.36 12.25 8.44
C ASP A 55 -15.83 12.23 6.97
N LEU A 56 -15.12 11.50 6.09
CA LEU A 56 -15.49 11.36 4.68
C LEU A 56 -16.79 10.55 4.49
N LEU A 57 -16.96 9.49 5.27
CA LEU A 57 -18.17 8.66 5.25
C LEU A 57 -19.38 9.44 5.76
N GLU A 58 -19.21 10.22 6.82
CA GLU A 58 -20.25 11.10 7.35
C GLU A 58 -20.67 12.16 6.31
N ARG A 59 -19.70 12.84 5.69
CA ARG A 59 -19.97 13.84 4.64
C ARG A 59 -20.66 13.26 3.41
N SER A 60 -20.35 12.02 3.06
CA SER A 60 -20.96 11.34 1.91
C SER A 60 -22.30 10.69 2.26
N GLY A 61 -22.63 10.53 3.55
CA GLY A 61 -23.81 9.82 4.00
C GLY A 61 -23.79 8.33 3.66
N LEU A 62 -22.61 7.76 3.40
CA LEU A 62 -22.42 6.37 3.02
C LEU A 62 -21.79 5.58 4.16
N SER A 63 -22.21 4.33 4.33
CA SER A 63 -21.42 3.36 5.08
C SER A 63 -20.17 2.94 4.29
N VAL A 64 -19.17 2.39 4.99
CA VAL A 64 -17.95 1.83 4.37
C VAL A 64 -18.31 0.87 3.22
N GLU A 65 -19.27 -0.02 3.47
CA GLU A 65 -19.67 -1.04 2.50
C GLU A 65 -20.37 -0.42 1.28
N GLN A 66 -21.22 0.60 1.48
CA GLN A 66 -21.85 1.31 0.36
C GLN A 66 -20.82 2.08 -0.47
N ALA A 67 -19.87 2.77 0.17
CA ALA A 67 -18.82 3.48 -0.53
C ALA A 67 -17.95 2.52 -1.38
N ARG A 68 -17.66 1.34 -0.84
CA ARG A 68 -16.96 0.27 -1.57
C ARG A 68 -17.77 -0.25 -2.75
N GLN A 69 -19.04 -0.58 -2.52
CA GLN A 69 -19.93 -1.08 -3.57
C GLN A 69 -20.13 -0.08 -4.71
N GLU A 70 -20.30 1.22 -4.41
CA GLU A 70 -20.40 2.25 -5.45
C GLU A 70 -19.08 2.37 -6.23
N THR A 71 -17.94 2.31 -5.54
CA THR A 71 -16.62 2.30 -6.21
C THR A 71 -16.49 1.11 -7.16
N ASP A 72 -16.83 -0.10 -6.70
CA ASP A 72 -16.78 -1.32 -7.51
C ASP A 72 -17.72 -1.21 -8.73
N LYS A 73 -18.95 -0.69 -8.54
CA LYS A 73 -19.89 -0.43 -9.65
C LYS A 73 -19.31 0.56 -10.67
N HIS A 74 -18.62 1.61 -10.22
CA HIS A 74 -18.00 2.57 -11.12
C HIS A 74 -16.84 1.95 -11.91
N ILE A 75 -16.02 1.14 -11.26
CA ILE A 75 -14.93 0.38 -11.91
C ILE A 75 -15.51 -0.56 -12.96
N ASP A 76 -16.57 -1.30 -12.64
CA ASP A 76 -17.23 -2.21 -13.58
C ASP A 76 -17.82 -1.48 -14.78
N ARG A 77 -18.41 -0.29 -14.58
CA ARG A 77 -18.92 0.54 -15.67
C ARG A 77 -17.80 1.03 -16.58
N LEU A 78 -16.66 1.42 -16.02
CA LEU A 78 -15.50 1.84 -16.79
C LEU A 78 -14.93 0.69 -17.62
N HIS A 79 -14.79 -0.51 -17.04
CA HIS A 79 -14.37 -1.69 -17.80
C HIS A 79 -15.33 -1.99 -18.94
N ARG A 80 -16.64 -2.02 -18.69
CA ARG A 80 -17.65 -2.26 -19.74
C ARG A 80 -17.62 -1.21 -20.83
N TYR A 81 -17.45 0.06 -20.47
CA TYR A 81 -17.34 1.14 -21.45
C TYR A 81 -16.10 0.94 -22.33
N ASN A 82 -14.93 0.67 -21.72
CA ASN A 82 -13.70 0.42 -22.44
C ASN A 82 -13.82 -0.80 -23.37
N ASP A 83 -14.39 -1.92 -22.88
CA ASP A 83 -14.60 -3.12 -23.68
C ASP A 83 -15.46 -2.84 -24.92
N ILE A 84 -16.57 -2.10 -24.76
CA ILE A 84 -17.45 -1.73 -25.88
C ILE A 84 -16.72 -0.78 -26.83
N LYS A 85 -15.99 0.21 -26.31
CA LYS A 85 -15.21 1.16 -27.10
C LYS A 85 -14.15 0.44 -27.93
N ASP A 86 -13.42 -0.50 -27.35
CA ASP A 86 -12.36 -1.26 -28.00
C ASP A 86 -12.93 -2.17 -29.11
N VAL A 87 -14.05 -2.86 -28.83
CA VAL A 87 -14.76 -3.63 -29.86
C VAL A 87 -15.25 -2.72 -30.99
N GLY A 88 -15.81 -1.56 -30.66
CA GLY A 88 -16.24 -0.55 -31.62
C GLY A 88 -15.10 -0.07 -32.52
N GLN A 89 -13.95 0.25 -31.94
CA GLN A 89 -12.74 0.66 -32.66
C GLN A 89 -12.28 -0.41 -33.66
N VAL A 90 -12.24 -1.68 -33.25
CA VAL A 90 -11.87 -2.78 -34.14
C VAL A 90 -12.88 -2.92 -35.29
N LEU A 91 -14.18 -2.80 -35.01
CA LEU A 91 -15.22 -2.88 -36.05
C LEU A 91 -15.09 -1.72 -37.04
N PHE A 92 -14.90 -0.49 -36.57
CA PHE A 92 -14.70 0.66 -37.45
C PHE A 92 -13.40 0.56 -38.24
N GLY A 93 -12.33 0.00 -37.67
CA GLY A 93 -11.08 -0.33 -38.38
C GLY A 93 -11.34 -1.22 -39.60
N LYS A 94 -11.96 -2.37 -39.38
CA LYS A 94 -12.31 -3.32 -40.46
C LYS A 94 -13.26 -2.71 -41.48
N LEU A 95 -14.24 -1.94 -41.02
CA LEU A 95 -15.22 -1.29 -41.88
C LEU A 95 -14.55 -0.23 -42.77
N ALA A 96 -13.62 0.55 -42.22
CA ALA A 96 -12.85 1.54 -42.95
C ALA A 96 -11.96 0.88 -44.02
N GLU A 97 -11.28 -0.23 -43.69
CA GLU A 97 -10.51 -1.05 -44.64
C GLU A 97 -11.38 -1.53 -45.82
N LEU A 98 -12.56 -2.09 -45.54
CA LEU A 98 -13.47 -2.56 -46.58
C LEU A 98 -13.98 -1.44 -47.50
N HIS A 99 -14.15 -0.24 -46.97
CA HIS A 99 -14.60 0.92 -47.74
C HIS A 99 -13.47 1.74 -48.36
N GLY A 100 -12.20 1.38 -48.13
CA GLY A 100 -11.05 2.17 -48.56
C GLY A 100 -11.02 3.57 -47.95
N LYS A 101 -11.62 3.72 -46.76
CA LYS A 101 -11.72 4.99 -46.02
C LYS A 101 -10.86 4.93 -44.76
N THR A 102 -10.68 6.08 -44.12
CA THR A 102 -10.08 6.16 -42.80
C THR A 102 -11.10 5.91 -41.70
N VAL A 103 -10.65 5.45 -40.54
CA VAL A 103 -11.50 5.23 -39.36
C VAL A 103 -12.20 6.52 -38.92
N LYS A 104 -11.53 7.67 -39.05
CA LYS A 104 -12.09 9.00 -38.74
C LYS A 104 -13.32 9.32 -39.59
N GLU A 105 -13.26 9.10 -40.90
CA GLU A 105 -14.41 9.31 -41.79
C GLU A 105 -15.58 8.38 -41.46
N MET A 106 -15.28 7.19 -40.93
CA MET A 106 -16.33 6.28 -40.45
C MET A 106 -16.96 6.79 -39.16
N TYR A 107 -16.18 7.29 -38.19
CA TYR A 107 -16.75 7.92 -37.00
C TYR A 107 -17.64 9.11 -37.35
N GLU A 108 -17.19 10.00 -38.23
CA GLU A 108 -17.99 11.15 -38.71
C GLU A 108 -19.29 10.69 -39.41
N LYS A 109 -19.21 9.65 -40.27
CA LYS A 109 -20.37 9.10 -40.97
C LYS A 109 -21.42 8.51 -40.03
N TYR A 110 -21.00 7.87 -38.94
CA TYR A 110 -21.89 7.24 -37.97
C TYR A 110 -22.20 8.13 -36.76
N GLY A 111 -21.76 9.39 -36.77
CA GLY A 111 -22.04 10.35 -35.70
C GLY A 111 -21.38 9.99 -34.37
N VAL A 112 -20.26 9.27 -34.40
CA VAL A 112 -19.49 8.94 -33.21
C VAL A 112 -18.52 10.09 -32.95
N ASP A 113 -18.71 10.76 -31.84
CA ASP A 113 -17.75 11.74 -31.36
C ASP A 113 -16.54 11.01 -30.78
N THR A 114 -15.33 11.42 -31.16
CA THR A 114 -14.08 10.89 -30.62
C THR A 114 -13.44 11.81 -29.59
N SER A 115 -14.12 12.90 -29.22
CA SER A 115 -13.73 13.71 -28.07
C SER A 115 -14.16 12.99 -26.79
N ASP A 116 -13.21 12.25 -26.22
CA ASP A 116 -13.24 11.85 -24.80
C ASP A 116 -12.46 12.87 -23.96
#